data_AF-A0A967GUX1-F1
#
_entry.id   AF-A0A967GUX1-F1
#
_cell.length_a   1.000
_cell.length_b   1.000
_cell.length_c   1.000
_cell.angle_alpha   90.00
_cell.angle_beta   90.00
_cell.angle_gamma   90.00
#
_symmetry.space_group_name_H-M   'P 1'
#
loop_
_entity.id
_entity.type
_entity.pdbx_description
1 polymer ?
#
loop_
_entity_poly.entity_id
_entity_poly.type
_entity_poly.pdbx_seq_one_letter_code
_entity_poly.pdbx_strand_id
1 'polypeptide(L)'
;MLENRVHHNSNRGIESMANFGLIRGNEVFANATGLYAGGASTQVLGNLFYDNTQHAIVMQSATSSPVHVENNTIYHETGDAVRVEGGTQSARFFSNIFQVEGGFALSVATDSQAGFSSNYNLFHLTGAGKVVEWQGVAFDNVVDWFLATGFDGNSGEGDPLFVDPAGRDFHLLPGSPAIDRGVPNRPYLEEPSPNGGRINIGRYGNTPEATASSAQLVQVLAPNGLQKFEVGQEVAVSFRSSGLTAERTVALFNAGGGSVDNWLDENLYLVQGDSRNTAGAIDLSLVTDPAPAAVYNSYLAAVNGAGNSLIYDLALPDGVYDVRLHFMEPSGIGPGVR
;
A
#
# COMPACT_ATOMS: atom_id res chain seq x y z
N MET A 1 16.52 7.77 -4.22
CA MET A 1 17.43 6.61 -4.18
C MET A 1 16.63 5.37 -4.52
N LEU A 2 16.96 4.71 -5.64
CA LEU A 2 16.21 3.59 -6.20
C LEU A 2 17.10 2.35 -6.32
N GLU A 3 16.67 1.21 -5.78
CA GLU A 3 17.28 -0.11 -6.03
C GLU A 3 18.77 -0.22 -5.63
N ASN A 4 19.13 0.32 -4.46
CA ASN A 4 20.51 0.28 -3.95
C ASN A 4 20.64 -0.68 -2.76
N ARG A 5 21.86 -1.15 -2.53
CA ARG A 5 22.26 -1.85 -1.29
C ARG A 5 23.09 -0.90 -0.44
N VAL A 6 22.66 -0.61 0.79
CA VAL A 6 23.29 0.38 1.68
C VAL A 6 23.57 -0.25 3.04
N HIS A 7 24.84 -0.43 3.39
CA HIS A 7 25.18 -1.21 4.58
C HIS A 7 26.49 -0.86 5.26
N HIS A 8 26.65 -1.34 6.50
CA HIS A 8 27.89 -1.26 7.29
C HIS A 8 28.35 0.17 7.59
N ASN A 9 27.42 1.12 7.66
CA ASN A 9 27.71 2.49 8.10
C ASN A 9 27.63 2.58 9.62
N SER A 10 28.62 3.22 10.23
CA SER A 10 28.71 3.36 11.68
C SER A 10 27.63 4.26 12.29
N ASN A 11 26.85 4.98 11.47
CA ASN A 11 25.75 5.84 11.91
C ASN A 11 24.52 5.59 11.03
N ARG A 12 24.32 6.41 9.98
CA ARG A 12 23.16 6.35 9.09
C ARG A 12 23.51 5.67 7.78
N GLY A 13 22.62 4.83 7.25
CA GLY A 13 22.72 4.29 5.90
C GLY A 13 22.30 5.33 4.86
N ILE A 14 21.01 5.68 4.85
CA ILE A 14 20.42 6.68 3.95
C ILE A 14 19.98 7.90 4.76
N GLU A 15 20.23 9.09 4.23
CA GLU A 15 19.76 10.35 4.82
C GLU A 15 18.95 11.15 3.80
N SER A 16 17.66 11.36 4.08
CA SER A 16 16.72 12.09 3.25
C SER A 16 16.27 13.37 3.96
N MET A 17 16.99 14.46 3.73
CA MET A 17 16.76 15.76 4.38
C MET A 17 15.96 16.75 3.52
N ALA A 18 15.98 16.57 2.19
CA ALA A 18 15.21 17.40 1.28
C ALA A 18 13.74 16.95 1.23
N ASN A 19 12.84 17.88 0.97
CA ASN A 19 11.44 17.54 0.75
C ASN A 19 11.28 16.70 -0.53
N PHE A 20 10.23 15.86 -0.56
CA PHE A 20 9.91 14.99 -1.71
C PHE A 20 10.96 13.91 -2.00
N GLY A 21 11.69 13.45 -0.98
CA GLY A 21 12.62 12.33 -1.13
C GLY A 21 11.89 11.04 -1.54
N LEU A 22 12.36 10.37 -2.59
CA LEU A 22 11.88 9.04 -2.99
C LEU A 22 12.94 7.98 -2.68
N ILE A 23 12.63 7.09 -1.75
CA ILE A 23 13.46 5.96 -1.32
C ILE A 23 12.66 4.71 -1.65
N ARG A 24 13.01 4.05 -2.77
CA ARG A 24 12.24 2.90 -3.24
C ARG A 24 13.12 1.73 -3.68
N GLY A 25 12.71 0.51 -3.37
CA GLY A 25 13.37 -0.70 -3.86
C GLY A 25 14.72 -1.00 -3.21
N ASN A 26 15.14 -0.26 -2.17
CA ASN A 26 16.48 -0.41 -1.59
C ASN A 26 16.54 -1.56 -0.57
N GLU A 27 17.74 -2.12 -0.41
CA GLU A 27 18.11 -3.06 0.64
C GLU A 27 19.05 -2.35 1.61
N VAL A 28 18.63 -2.14 2.86
CA VAL A 28 19.32 -1.27 3.82
C VAL A 28 19.58 -2.03 5.12
N PHE A 29 20.84 -2.37 5.38
CA PHE A 29 21.16 -3.32 6.45
C PHE A 29 22.49 -3.09 7.16
N ALA A 30 22.65 -3.63 8.36
CA ALA A 30 23.89 -3.53 9.14
C ALA A 30 24.39 -2.08 9.34
N ASN A 31 23.49 -1.09 9.42
CA ASN A 31 23.79 0.28 9.83
C ASN A 31 23.31 0.50 11.27
N ALA A 32 23.75 1.56 11.96
CA ALA A 32 23.11 1.89 13.24
C ALA A 32 21.65 2.33 13.02
N THR A 33 21.44 3.25 12.10
CA THR A 33 20.12 3.65 11.59
C THR A 33 20.06 3.40 10.08
N GLY A 34 19.07 2.64 9.61
CA GLY A 34 18.93 2.34 8.18
C GLY A 34 18.62 3.60 7.35
N LEU A 35 17.49 4.25 7.63
CA LEU A 35 17.05 5.49 7.00
C LEU A 35 16.81 6.57 8.05
N TYR A 36 17.39 7.75 7.84
CA TYR A 36 17.01 8.97 8.52
C TYR A 36 16.22 9.88 7.58
N ALA A 37 14.93 10.08 7.86
CA ALA A 37 14.00 10.86 7.07
C ALA A 37 13.67 12.18 7.79
N GLY A 38 14.35 13.26 7.40
CA GLY A 38 14.11 14.61 7.93
C GLY A 38 13.29 15.52 7.00
N GLY A 39 13.21 15.18 5.71
CA GLY A 39 12.46 15.95 4.72
C GLY A 39 10.96 15.63 4.72
N ALA A 40 10.13 16.66 4.51
CA ALA A 40 8.68 16.49 4.36
C ALA A 40 8.33 15.83 3.01
N SER A 41 7.16 15.20 2.90
CA SER A 41 6.74 14.50 1.67
C SER A 41 7.66 13.35 1.23
N THR A 42 8.45 12.80 2.16
CA THR A 42 9.32 11.65 1.87
C THR A 42 8.47 10.40 1.62
N GLN A 43 8.80 9.65 0.58
CA GLN A 43 8.18 8.38 0.22
C GLN A 43 9.20 7.24 0.38
N VAL A 44 8.89 6.29 1.25
CA VAL A 44 9.69 5.11 1.55
C VAL A 44 8.88 3.90 1.11
N LEU A 45 9.12 3.42 -0.11
CA LEU A 45 8.24 2.46 -0.80
C LEU A 45 8.99 1.18 -1.12
N GLY A 46 8.49 0.00 -0.75
CA GLY A 46 9.08 -1.23 -1.26
C GLY A 46 10.57 -1.36 -0.92
N ASN A 47 10.99 -1.05 0.30
CA ASN A 47 12.37 -1.25 0.74
C ASN A 47 12.44 -2.42 1.74
N LEU A 48 13.63 -3.01 1.83
CA LEU A 48 13.96 -4.07 2.77
C LEU A 48 14.95 -3.53 3.79
N PHE A 49 14.56 -3.52 5.06
CA PHE A 49 15.42 -3.13 6.17
C PHE A 49 15.67 -4.33 7.08
N TYR A 50 16.93 -4.68 7.33
CA TYR A 50 17.29 -5.76 8.25
C TYR A 50 18.63 -5.51 8.93
N ASP A 51 18.92 -6.15 10.06
CA ASP A 51 20.19 -6.07 10.80
C ASP A 51 20.66 -4.63 11.16
N ASN A 52 19.78 -3.63 11.11
CA ASN A 52 20.13 -2.30 11.59
C ASN A 52 20.11 -2.31 13.13
N THR A 53 21.14 -1.76 13.77
CA THR A 53 21.40 -2.07 15.20
C THR A 53 20.66 -1.17 16.18
N GLN A 54 20.13 -0.02 15.75
CA GLN A 54 19.31 0.88 16.58
C GLN A 54 17.91 1.02 16.01
N HIS A 55 17.81 1.43 14.74
CA HIS A 55 16.54 1.69 14.06
C HIS A 55 16.61 1.29 12.58
N ALA A 56 15.53 0.76 12.03
CA ALA A 56 15.38 0.65 10.58
C ALA A 56 15.11 2.03 9.97
N ILE A 57 14.19 2.80 10.57
CA ILE A 57 13.80 4.14 10.09
C ILE A 57 13.67 5.11 11.27
N VAL A 58 14.26 6.29 11.15
CA VAL A 58 14.02 7.43 12.03
C VAL A 58 13.38 8.54 11.20
N MET A 59 12.22 9.03 11.63
CA MET A 59 11.58 10.23 11.09
C MET A 59 11.71 11.36 12.09
N GLN A 60 12.29 12.47 11.68
CA GLN A 60 12.54 13.58 12.60
C GLN A 60 12.31 14.93 11.94
N SER A 61 11.46 15.76 12.55
CA SER A 61 11.20 17.14 12.13
C SER A 61 10.60 17.34 10.73
N ALA A 62 9.93 16.32 10.20
CA ALA A 62 9.12 16.44 8.98
C ALA A 62 7.75 17.07 9.32
N THR A 63 7.67 18.40 9.40
CA THR A 63 6.55 19.11 10.04
C THR A 63 5.46 19.65 9.10
N SER A 64 5.61 19.51 7.77
CA SER A 64 4.76 20.22 6.79
C SER A 64 4.01 19.33 5.80
N SER A 65 4.31 18.04 5.71
CA SER A 65 3.66 17.10 4.78
C SER A 65 3.98 15.64 5.13
N PRO A 66 3.11 14.69 4.74
CA PRO A 66 3.21 13.30 5.16
C PRO A 66 4.51 12.61 4.74
N VAL A 67 5.08 11.85 5.66
CA VAL A 67 6.08 10.82 5.34
C VAL A 67 5.33 9.51 5.14
N HIS A 68 5.37 8.98 3.91
CA HIS A 68 4.70 7.74 3.56
C HIS A 68 5.70 6.58 3.62
N VAL A 69 5.40 5.59 4.45
CA VAL A 69 6.14 4.33 4.55
C VAL A 69 5.19 3.22 4.15
N GLU A 70 5.40 2.69 2.96
CA GLU A 70 4.48 1.72 2.39
C GLU A 70 5.16 0.54 1.69
N ASN A 71 4.58 -0.65 1.84
CA ASN A 71 5.08 -1.88 1.22
C ASN A 71 6.54 -2.19 1.57
N ASN A 72 7.03 -1.79 2.74
CA ASN A 72 8.37 -2.16 3.19
C ASN A 72 8.34 -3.47 3.98
N THR A 73 9.43 -4.22 3.92
CA THR A 73 9.70 -5.31 4.87
C THR A 73 10.75 -4.83 5.85
N ILE A 74 10.43 -4.82 7.14
CA ILE A 74 11.29 -4.35 8.21
C ILE A 74 11.51 -5.53 9.17
N TYR A 75 12.72 -6.06 9.21
CA TYR A 75 13.15 -7.13 10.11
C TYR A 75 14.12 -6.56 11.14
N HIS A 76 13.70 -6.48 12.41
CA HIS A 76 14.43 -5.74 13.43
C HIS A 76 14.54 -6.53 14.73
N GLU A 77 15.77 -6.87 15.13
CA GLU A 77 16.02 -7.76 16.27
C GLU A 77 16.14 -6.98 17.60
N THR A 78 16.70 -5.77 17.58
CA THR A 78 16.97 -4.99 18.80
C THR A 78 16.72 -3.49 18.62
N GLY A 79 16.07 -2.87 19.62
CA GLY A 79 15.71 -1.44 19.56
C GLY A 79 14.40 -1.20 18.83
N ASP A 80 14.00 0.06 18.65
CA ASP A 80 12.73 0.36 17.99
C ASP A 80 12.92 0.30 16.47
N ALA A 81 12.09 -0.46 15.76
CA ALA A 81 12.22 -0.60 14.31
C ALA A 81 12.01 0.75 13.61
N VAL A 82 10.96 1.47 13.99
CA VAL A 82 10.71 2.84 13.50
C VAL A 82 10.53 3.81 14.65
N ARG A 83 11.26 4.92 14.59
CA ARG A 83 11.16 6.04 15.54
C ARG A 83 10.56 7.26 14.83
N VAL A 84 9.49 7.83 15.37
CA VAL A 84 8.84 9.05 14.87
C VAL A 84 8.92 10.14 15.94
N GLU A 85 9.69 11.19 15.67
CA GLU A 85 10.00 12.21 16.68
C GLU A 85 10.25 13.62 16.12
N GLY A 86 10.58 14.56 17.01
CA GLY A 86 11.04 15.91 16.66
C GLY A 86 9.98 16.77 16.00
N GLY A 87 8.71 16.60 16.40
CA GLY A 87 7.57 17.33 15.84
C GLY A 87 7.10 16.83 14.47
N THR A 88 7.46 15.61 14.07
CA THR A 88 7.05 15.03 12.79
C THR A 88 5.53 14.96 12.68
N GLN A 89 4.98 15.37 11.54
CA GLN A 89 3.54 15.36 11.30
C GLN A 89 3.20 14.43 10.14
N SER A 90 2.00 13.84 10.21
CA SER A 90 1.43 13.03 9.15
C SER A 90 2.27 11.83 8.73
N ALA A 91 2.94 11.16 9.67
CA ALA A 91 3.60 9.88 9.42
C ALA A 91 2.55 8.81 9.08
N ARG A 92 2.73 8.10 7.97
CA ARG A 92 1.76 7.15 7.42
C ARG A 92 2.41 5.79 7.15
N PHE A 93 1.87 4.74 7.75
CA PHE A 93 2.39 3.37 7.66
C PHE A 93 1.35 2.43 7.06
N PHE A 94 1.55 1.97 5.83
CA PHE A 94 0.59 1.12 5.13
C PHE A 94 1.24 -0.09 4.47
N SER A 95 0.58 -1.25 4.50
CA SER A 95 1.05 -2.45 3.77
C SER A 95 2.49 -2.89 4.11
N ASN A 96 3.02 -2.53 5.29
CA ASN A 96 4.36 -2.96 5.70
C ASN A 96 4.31 -4.29 6.43
N ILE A 97 5.40 -5.05 6.36
CA ILE A 97 5.65 -6.18 7.24
C ILE A 97 6.65 -5.73 8.29
N PHE A 98 6.27 -5.82 9.56
CA PHE A 98 7.12 -5.60 10.71
C PHE A 98 7.41 -6.92 11.40
N GLN A 99 8.63 -7.43 11.25
CA GLN A 99 9.16 -8.48 12.11
C GLN A 99 10.00 -7.84 13.20
N VAL A 100 9.60 -7.97 14.47
CA VAL A 100 10.27 -7.31 15.60
C VAL A 100 10.47 -8.28 16.76
N GLU A 101 11.72 -8.48 17.19
CA GLU A 101 12.07 -9.38 18.30
C GLU A 101 12.26 -8.65 19.64
N GLY A 102 12.54 -7.34 19.60
CA GLY A 102 12.69 -6.49 20.77
C GLY A 102 12.40 -5.03 20.43
N GLY A 103 11.96 -4.25 21.42
CA GLY A 103 11.55 -2.85 21.22
C GLY A 103 10.15 -2.72 20.62
N PHE A 104 9.89 -1.60 19.95
CA PHE A 104 8.60 -1.32 19.30
C PHE A 104 8.72 -1.39 17.76
N ALA A 105 7.70 -1.90 17.08
CA ALA A 105 7.60 -1.75 15.63
C ALA A 105 7.49 -0.27 15.24
N LEU A 106 6.68 0.50 15.96
CA LEU A 106 6.64 1.95 15.86
C LEU A 106 6.74 2.59 17.26
N SER A 107 7.67 3.50 17.49
CA SER A 107 7.68 4.40 18.66
C SER A 107 7.38 5.81 18.20
N VAL A 108 6.30 6.39 18.73
CA VAL A 108 5.77 7.69 18.30
C VAL A 108 5.79 8.68 19.46
N ALA A 109 6.72 9.63 19.39
CA ALA A 109 6.87 10.67 20.39
C ALA A 109 5.61 11.54 20.51
N THR A 110 5.34 12.06 21.71
CA THR A 110 4.15 12.87 22.03
C THR A 110 3.99 14.09 21.12
N ASP A 111 5.10 14.69 20.67
CA ASP A 111 5.09 15.85 19.77
C ASP A 111 4.85 15.49 18.30
N SER A 112 4.77 14.20 17.96
CA SER A 112 4.81 13.70 16.57
C SER A 112 3.58 12.86 16.18
N GLN A 113 2.45 13.11 16.83
CA GLN A 113 1.21 12.35 16.65
C GLN A 113 0.22 13.00 15.68
N ALA A 114 0.40 14.28 15.37
CA ALA A 114 -0.52 15.04 14.55
C ALA A 114 -0.59 14.46 13.12
N GLY A 115 -1.76 13.98 12.71
CA GLY A 115 -1.99 13.40 11.39
C GLY A 115 -1.42 11.99 11.19
N PHE A 116 -0.90 11.35 12.24
CA PHE A 116 -0.43 9.96 12.19
C PHE A 116 -1.54 9.03 11.66
N SER A 117 -1.16 8.04 10.85
CA SER A 117 -2.06 6.99 10.42
C SER A 117 -1.30 5.70 10.13
N SER A 118 -1.87 4.58 10.53
CA SER A 118 -1.31 3.25 10.30
C SER A 118 -2.44 2.26 10.01
N ASN A 119 -2.31 1.45 8.95
CA ASN A 119 -3.31 0.44 8.59
C ASN A 119 -2.79 -0.57 7.56
N TYR A 120 -3.42 -1.74 7.45
CA TYR A 120 -3.04 -2.82 6.50
C TYR A 120 -1.61 -3.33 6.68
N ASN A 121 -1.03 -3.20 7.86
CA ASN A 121 0.29 -3.74 8.15
C ASN A 121 0.17 -5.19 8.69
N LEU A 122 1.27 -5.95 8.63
CA LEU A 122 1.41 -7.22 9.35
C LEU A 122 2.48 -7.06 10.41
N PHE A 123 2.10 -7.34 11.66
CA PHE A 123 3.01 -7.33 12.79
C PHE A 123 3.33 -8.76 13.21
N HIS A 124 4.60 -9.12 13.14
CA HIS A 124 5.12 -10.34 13.73
C HIS A 124 6.04 -9.99 14.88
N LEU A 125 5.50 -10.13 16.08
CA LEU A 125 6.17 -9.78 17.32
C LEU A 125 6.63 -11.06 18.00
N THR A 126 7.92 -11.17 18.25
CA THR A 126 8.51 -12.27 19.02
C THR A 126 9.31 -11.71 20.19
N GLY A 127 9.77 -12.57 21.09
CA GLY A 127 10.60 -12.15 22.21
C GLY A 127 9.95 -11.04 23.05
N ALA A 128 10.57 -9.86 23.06
CA ALA A 128 10.09 -8.67 23.77
C ALA A 128 9.56 -7.57 22.82
N GLY A 129 9.34 -7.88 21.54
CA GLY A 129 8.78 -6.98 20.54
C GLY A 129 7.35 -6.58 20.84
N LYS A 130 6.99 -5.34 20.50
CA LYS A 130 5.66 -4.74 20.73
C LYS A 130 5.19 -3.98 19.49
N VAL A 131 3.88 -3.80 19.34
CA VAL A 131 3.32 -3.08 18.17
C VAL A 131 3.74 -1.63 18.20
N VAL A 132 3.39 -0.92 19.27
CA VAL A 132 3.50 0.52 19.31
C VAL A 132 3.86 1.04 20.69
N GLU A 133 4.68 2.08 20.74
CA GLU A 133 4.74 3.02 21.86
C GLU A 133 4.05 4.33 21.45
N TRP A 134 3.05 4.72 22.24
CA TRP A 134 2.22 5.89 21.99
C TRP A 134 1.97 6.66 23.28
N GLN A 135 2.44 7.91 23.36
CA GLN A 135 2.30 8.76 24.56
C GLN A 135 2.94 8.17 25.83
N GLY A 136 4.06 7.45 25.68
CA GLY A 136 4.70 6.73 26.79
C GLY A 136 3.99 5.43 27.18
N VAL A 137 2.94 5.04 26.46
CA VAL A 137 2.19 3.80 26.69
C VAL A 137 2.59 2.76 25.66
N ALA A 138 2.96 1.58 26.13
CA ALA A 138 3.28 0.44 25.31
C ALA A 138 2.02 -0.36 24.98
N PHE A 139 1.86 -0.72 23.70
CA PHE A 139 0.83 -1.62 23.20
C PHE A 139 1.46 -2.88 22.68
N ASP A 140 1.14 -4.00 23.33
CA ASP A 140 1.76 -5.29 23.05
C ASP A 140 1.15 -5.98 21.82
N ASN A 141 -0.10 -5.62 21.45
CA ASN A 141 -0.81 -6.22 20.32
C ASN A 141 -1.72 -5.20 19.58
N VAL A 142 -2.10 -5.54 18.35
CA VAL A 142 -2.90 -4.73 17.42
C VAL A 142 -4.31 -4.53 17.94
N VAL A 143 -4.86 -5.49 18.69
CA VAL A 143 -6.22 -5.39 19.24
C VAL A 143 -6.29 -4.23 20.24
N ASP A 144 -5.39 -4.19 21.22
CA ASP A 144 -5.34 -3.13 22.23
C ASP A 144 -5.03 -1.78 21.59
N TRP A 145 -4.11 -1.76 20.62
CA TRP A 145 -3.77 -0.57 19.86
C TRP A 145 -4.98 0.00 19.10
N PHE A 146 -5.71 -0.86 18.37
CA PHE A 146 -6.92 -0.49 17.65
C PHE A 146 -8.02 -0.03 18.60
N LEU A 147 -8.24 -0.72 19.74
CA LEU A 147 -9.28 -0.34 20.69
C LEU A 147 -9.00 1.01 21.35
N ALA A 148 -7.73 1.38 21.53
CA ALA A 148 -7.34 2.66 22.11
C ALA A 148 -7.42 3.83 21.11
N THR A 149 -7.15 3.59 19.82
CA THR A 149 -6.92 4.68 18.85
C THR A 149 -7.74 4.61 17.57
N GLY A 150 -8.26 3.44 17.21
CA GLY A 150 -8.91 3.17 15.93
C GLY A 150 -7.95 2.95 14.76
N PHE A 151 -6.63 3.05 14.95
CA PHE A 151 -5.64 2.74 13.92
C PHE A 151 -5.46 1.24 13.73
N ASP A 152 -4.92 0.83 12.57
CA ASP A 152 -4.59 -0.56 12.27
C ASP A 152 -5.79 -1.54 12.26
N GLY A 153 -7.01 -1.03 12.05
CA GLY A 153 -8.24 -1.83 12.00
C GLY A 153 -8.35 -2.84 10.85
N ASN A 154 -7.41 -2.83 9.89
CA ASN A 154 -7.26 -3.83 8.84
C ASN A 154 -5.86 -4.46 8.85
N SER A 155 -5.07 -4.18 9.88
CA SER A 155 -3.77 -4.81 10.09
C SER A 155 -3.96 -6.17 10.76
N GLY A 156 -2.97 -7.04 10.61
CA GLY A 156 -2.98 -8.38 11.20
C GLY A 156 -1.74 -8.63 12.06
N GLU A 157 -1.81 -9.70 12.85
CA GLU A 157 -0.66 -10.28 13.54
C GLU A 157 -0.43 -11.70 13.07
N GLY A 158 0.84 -12.10 12.96
CA GLY A 158 1.20 -13.47 12.58
C GLY A 158 2.54 -13.55 11.87
N ASP A 159 3.05 -14.78 11.75
CA ASP A 159 4.28 -15.08 11.02
C ASP A 159 4.13 -14.72 9.54
N PRO A 160 5.01 -13.86 8.96
CA PRO A 160 5.00 -13.58 7.53
C PRO A 160 5.34 -14.79 6.67
N LEU A 161 5.84 -15.88 7.27
CA LEU A 161 6.29 -17.11 6.61
C LEU A 161 7.38 -16.80 5.56
N PHE A 162 8.46 -16.15 5.99
CA PHE A 162 9.61 -15.93 5.12
C PHE A 162 10.28 -17.25 4.72
N VAL A 163 10.81 -17.33 3.49
CA VAL A 163 11.47 -18.53 2.95
C VAL A 163 12.69 -18.92 3.80
N ASP A 164 13.60 -17.99 4.04
CA ASP A 164 14.80 -18.20 4.87
C ASP A 164 15.31 -16.86 5.44
N PRO A 165 14.71 -16.37 6.54
CA PRO A 165 15.12 -15.08 7.12
C PRO A 165 16.54 -15.10 7.69
N ALA A 166 17.06 -16.27 8.08
CA ALA A 166 18.45 -16.43 8.53
C ALA A 166 19.44 -16.33 7.36
N GLY A 167 19.05 -16.83 6.19
CA GLY A 167 19.74 -16.65 4.91
C GLY A 167 19.47 -15.31 4.22
N ARG A 168 18.67 -14.41 4.83
CA ARG A 168 18.24 -13.11 4.29
C ARG A 168 17.35 -13.21 3.04
N ASP A 169 16.64 -14.32 2.91
CA ASP A 169 15.57 -14.49 1.93
C ASP A 169 14.21 -14.19 2.60
N PHE A 170 13.70 -12.99 2.31
CA PHE A 170 12.45 -12.46 2.85
C PHE A 170 11.28 -12.61 1.88
N HIS A 171 11.40 -13.44 0.84
CA HIS A 171 10.23 -13.82 0.05
C HIS A 171 9.22 -14.57 0.92
N LEU A 172 7.94 -14.47 0.58
CA LEU A 172 6.87 -15.11 1.33
C LEU A 172 6.71 -16.56 0.84
N LEU A 173 6.43 -17.48 1.76
CA LEU A 173 5.97 -18.82 1.43
C LEU A 173 4.46 -18.80 1.08
N PRO A 174 4.00 -19.73 0.24
CA PRO A 174 2.57 -19.92 0.01
C PRO A 174 1.79 -20.10 1.32
N GLY A 175 0.66 -19.42 1.44
CA GLY A 175 -0.15 -19.42 2.67
C GLY A 175 0.22 -18.34 3.68
N SER A 176 1.23 -17.51 3.39
CA SER A 176 1.56 -16.34 4.20
C SER A 176 0.35 -15.42 4.42
N PRO A 177 0.15 -14.90 5.64
CA PRO A 177 -0.88 -13.91 5.92
C PRO A 177 -0.57 -12.56 5.24
N ALA A 178 0.59 -12.38 4.62
CA ALA A 178 0.94 -11.20 3.85
C ALA A 178 0.45 -11.22 2.39
N ILE A 179 0.01 -12.39 1.88
CA ILE A 179 -0.44 -12.53 0.49
C ILE A 179 -1.85 -11.92 0.32
N ASP A 180 -2.05 -11.11 -0.72
CA ASP A 180 -3.29 -10.41 -1.05
C ASP A 180 -3.88 -9.58 0.12
N ARG A 181 -3.03 -8.89 0.89
CA ARG A 181 -3.44 -8.14 2.10
C ARG A 181 -3.17 -6.65 2.08
N GLY A 182 -2.51 -6.10 1.07
CA GLY A 182 -2.18 -4.67 1.06
C GLY A 182 -3.40 -3.77 0.85
N VAL A 183 -3.18 -2.46 0.84
CA VAL A 183 -4.28 -1.50 0.61
C VAL A 183 -4.98 -1.84 -0.74
N PRO A 184 -6.32 -2.01 -0.79
CA PRO A 184 -7.03 -2.53 -1.97
C PRO A 184 -6.89 -1.73 -3.27
N ASN A 185 -6.49 -0.46 -3.17
CA ASN A 185 -6.42 0.47 -4.30
C ASN A 185 -5.00 0.64 -4.84
N ARG A 186 -4.08 -0.23 -4.42
CA ARG A 186 -2.69 -0.22 -4.87
C ARG A 186 -2.48 -1.12 -6.09
N PRO A 187 -1.54 -0.75 -6.99
CA PRO A 187 -1.11 -1.61 -8.08
C PRO A 187 -0.73 -3.01 -7.61
N TYR A 188 -1.05 -4.03 -8.40
CA TYR A 188 -0.67 -5.42 -8.16
C TYR A 188 -0.40 -6.21 -9.45
N LEU A 189 -0.45 -5.54 -10.61
CA LEU A 189 -0.40 -6.23 -11.90
C LEU A 189 0.98 -6.80 -12.21
N GLU A 190 2.03 -6.26 -11.59
CA GLU A 190 3.39 -6.79 -11.71
C GLU A 190 3.59 -8.12 -10.94
N GLU A 191 2.64 -8.54 -10.09
CA GLU A 191 2.75 -9.81 -9.37
C GLU A 191 2.47 -11.01 -10.27
N PRO A 192 3.18 -12.15 -10.10
CA PRO A 192 2.96 -13.36 -10.89
C PRO A 192 1.51 -13.88 -10.79
N SER A 193 1.01 -14.43 -11.91
CA SER A 193 -0.31 -15.05 -11.91
C SER A 193 -0.29 -16.43 -11.23
N PRO A 194 -1.32 -16.78 -10.43
CA PRO A 194 -2.44 -15.94 -10.00
C PRO A 194 -2.00 -14.92 -8.94
N ASN A 195 -2.40 -13.64 -9.10
CA ASN A 195 -2.02 -12.53 -8.21
C ASN A 195 -3.16 -12.10 -7.26
N GLY A 196 -4.19 -12.94 -7.16
CA GLY A 196 -5.31 -12.77 -6.24
C GLY A 196 -6.16 -11.52 -6.43
N GLY A 197 -5.80 -10.55 -7.27
CA GLY A 197 -6.49 -9.28 -7.53
C GLY A 197 -6.24 -8.18 -6.49
N ARG A 198 -5.17 -8.27 -5.68
CA ARG A 198 -4.81 -7.31 -4.61
C ARG A 198 -3.36 -7.51 -4.22
N ILE A 199 -2.64 -6.41 -4.02
CA ILE A 199 -1.21 -6.44 -3.73
C ILE A 199 -0.88 -7.27 -2.47
N ASN A 200 0.23 -8.01 -2.54
CA ASN A 200 0.92 -8.52 -1.36
C ASN A 200 1.47 -7.36 -0.51
N ILE A 201 1.52 -7.52 0.80
CA ILE A 201 2.22 -6.56 1.67
C ILE A 201 3.72 -6.84 1.70
N GLY A 202 4.52 -5.82 2.04
CA GLY A 202 5.97 -5.92 2.12
C GLY A 202 6.71 -5.70 0.80
N ARG A 203 8.04 -5.85 0.86
CA ARG A 203 9.03 -5.43 -0.15
C ARG A 203 8.72 -5.87 -1.58
N TYR A 204 8.18 -7.08 -1.73
CA TYR A 204 7.99 -7.73 -3.01
C TYR A 204 6.60 -7.50 -3.61
N GLY A 205 5.68 -6.86 -2.87
CA GLY A 205 4.35 -6.52 -3.39
C GLY A 205 4.43 -5.67 -4.66
N ASN A 206 3.59 -5.98 -5.65
CA ASN A 206 3.62 -5.39 -6.99
C ASN A 206 5.01 -5.46 -7.65
N THR A 207 5.66 -6.62 -7.58
CA THR A 207 6.88 -6.91 -8.33
C THR A 207 6.83 -8.32 -8.93
N PRO A 208 7.64 -8.61 -9.97
CA PRO A 208 7.75 -9.96 -10.53
C PRO A 208 8.27 -11.01 -9.53
N GLU A 209 8.86 -10.58 -8.41
CA GLU A 209 9.36 -11.43 -7.32
C GLU A 209 8.27 -11.79 -6.29
N ALA A 210 7.07 -11.20 -6.40
CA ALA A 210 5.98 -11.48 -5.47
C ALA A 210 5.59 -12.97 -5.47
N THR A 211 5.29 -13.50 -4.29
CA THR A 211 4.74 -14.85 -4.17
C THR A 211 3.33 -14.90 -4.76
N ALA A 212 3.11 -15.86 -5.66
CA ALA A 212 1.80 -16.06 -6.27
C ALA A 212 0.73 -16.44 -5.22
N SER A 213 -0.48 -15.96 -5.45
CA SER A 213 -1.67 -16.22 -4.65
C SER A 213 -2.19 -17.64 -4.87
N SER A 214 -3.24 -18.01 -4.12
CA SER A 214 -4.01 -19.21 -4.45
C SER A 214 -4.79 -19.01 -5.76
N ALA A 215 -4.93 -20.07 -6.56
CA ALA A 215 -5.68 -20.01 -7.82
C ALA A 215 -7.15 -19.60 -7.62
N GLN A 216 -7.72 -19.95 -6.47
CA GLN A 216 -9.08 -19.61 -6.07
C GLN A 216 -9.07 -19.11 -4.63
N LEU A 217 -9.78 -18.01 -4.37
CA LEU A 217 -9.92 -17.50 -3.01
C LEU A 217 -11.24 -16.75 -2.79
N VAL A 218 -11.66 -16.75 -1.53
CA VAL A 218 -12.64 -15.81 -0.96
C VAL A 218 -11.98 -15.17 0.25
N GLN A 219 -12.04 -13.85 0.34
CA GLN A 219 -11.49 -13.08 1.44
C GLN A 219 -12.58 -12.16 2.00
N VAL A 220 -12.90 -12.32 3.29
CA VAL A 220 -13.75 -11.37 4.01
C VAL A 220 -12.94 -10.11 4.30
N LEU A 221 -13.48 -8.95 3.93
CA LEU A 221 -12.88 -7.64 4.14
C LEU A 221 -13.44 -6.97 5.38
N ALA A 222 -14.73 -7.15 5.65
CA ALA A 222 -15.38 -6.80 6.90
C ALA A 222 -16.62 -7.68 7.13
N PRO A 223 -16.95 -8.04 8.37
CA PRO A 223 -16.12 -7.88 9.56
C PRO A 223 -14.85 -8.73 9.48
N ASN A 224 -13.73 -8.17 9.94
CA ASN A 224 -12.40 -8.78 9.83
C ASN A 224 -11.76 -9.10 11.19
N GLY A 225 -12.55 -8.98 12.28
CA GLY A 225 -12.20 -9.50 13.60
C GLY A 225 -12.04 -8.46 14.71
N LEU A 226 -11.95 -7.17 14.37
CA LEU A 226 -11.75 -6.09 15.34
C LEU A 226 -13.01 -5.27 15.64
N GLN A 227 -14.07 -5.42 14.83
CA GLN A 227 -15.34 -4.74 15.04
C GLN A 227 -16.13 -5.34 16.20
N LYS A 228 -16.87 -4.50 16.92
CA LYS A 228 -17.84 -4.92 17.95
C LYS A 228 -19.25 -4.76 17.42
N PHE A 229 -20.07 -5.79 17.61
CA PHE A 229 -21.48 -5.81 17.20
C PHE A 229 -22.40 -6.13 18.36
N GLU A 230 -23.61 -5.60 18.31
CA GLU A 230 -24.67 -5.91 19.28
C GLU A 230 -25.49 -7.12 18.84
N VAL A 231 -26.07 -7.84 19.80
CA VAL A 231 -26.96 -8.96 19.50
C VAL A 231 -28.19 -8.45 18.75
N GLY A 232 -28.47 -9.04 17.58
CA GLY A 232 -29.58 -8.65 16.71
C GLY A 232 -29.24 -7.51 15.74
N GLN A 233 -28.01 -6.98 15.76
CA GLN A 233 -27.54 -6.03 14.77
C GLN A 233 -27.35 -6.71 13.40
N GLU A 234 -27.95 -6.14 12.36
CA GLU A 234 -27.61 -6.50 10.99
C GLU A 234 -26.23 -5.94 10.62
N VAL A 235 -25.35 -6.80 10.10
CA VAL A 235 -23.98 -6.44 9.75
C VAL A 235 -23.75 -6.74 8.28
N ALA A 236 -23.32 -5.72 7.53
CA ALA A 236 -22.89 -5.92 6.16
C ALA A 236 -21.59 -6.73 6.13
N VAL A 237 -21.60 -7.84 5.39
CA VAL A 237 -20.38 -8.61 5.11
C VAL A 237 -19.85 -8.16 3.75
N SER A 238 -18.70 -7.51 3.76
CA SER A 238 -17.94 -7.23 2.55
C SER A 238 -16.90 -8.31 2.34
N PHE A 239 -16.83 -8.83 1.12
CA PHE A 239 -15.85 -9.83 0.74
C PHE A 239 -15.39 -9.57 -0.69
N ARG A 240 -14.26 -10.18 -1.04
CA ARG A 240 -13.75 -10.26 -2.40
C ARG A 240 -13.44 -11.70 -2.75
N SER A 241 -13.38 -11.99 -4.03
CA SER A 241 -13.00 -13.29 -4.56
C SER A 241 -12.08 -13.14 -5.76
N SER A 242 -11.34 -14.20 -6.05
CA SER A 242 -10.56 -14.31 -7.28
C SER A 242 -10.55 -15.76 -7.76
N GLY A 243 -10.59 -15.94 -9.08
CA GLY A 243 -10.51 -17.25 -9.75
C GLY A 243 -11.71 -18.19 -9.57
N LEU A 244 -12.84 -17.73 -9.01
CA LEU A 244 -14.02 -18.58 -8.78
C LEU A 244 -14.92 -18.79 -10.01
N THR A 245 -14.81 -17.88 -10.99
CA THR A 245 -15.62 -17.84 -12.19
C THR A 245 -14.77 -18.14 -13.43
N ALA A 246 -15.42 -18.51 -14.54
CA ALA A 246 -14.72 -18.78 -15.80
C ALA A 246 -13.93 -17.56 -16.32
N GLU A 247 -14.50 -16.38 -16.13
CA GLU A 247 -13.84 -15.09 -16.36
C GLU A 247 -13.47 -14.48 -15.01
N ARG A 248 -12.30 -13.85 -14.92
CA ARG A 248 -11.86 -13.13 -13.72
C ARG A 248 -11.66 -11.66 -14.06
N THR A 249 -12.09 -10.77 -13.17
CA THR A 249 -11.68 -9.37 -13.26
C THR A 249 -10.18 -9.27 -13.01
N VAL A 250 -9.47 -8.73 -13.99
CA VAL A 250 -8.00 -8.58 -13.95
C VAL A 250 -7.63 -7.26 -13.29
N ALA A 251 -8.33 -6.19 -13.64
CA ALA A 251 -8.19 -4.87 -13.06
C ALA A 251 -9.46 -4.06 -13.28
N LEU A 252 -9.65 -3.05 -12.43
CA LEU A 252 -10.62 -1.97 -12.59
C LEU A 252 -9.83 -0.67 -12.57
N PHE A 253 -10.09 0.25 -13.50
CA PHE A 253 -9.26 1.44 -13.70
C PHE A 253 -10.08 2.73 -13.68
N ASN A 254 -9.64 3.71 -12.89
CA ASN A 254 -10.15 5.06 -12.95
C ASN A 254 -9.36 5.88 -13.98
N ALA A 255 -10.01 6.15 -15.12
CA ALA A 255 -9.41 6.90 -16.21
C ALA A 255 -9.22 8.37 -15.85
N GLY A 256 -8.00 8.89 -15.99
CA GLY A 256 -7.69 10.31 -15.81
C GLY A 256 -7.78 10.80 -14.35
N GLY A 257 -7.83 9.88 -13.40
CA GLY A 257 -7.95 10.22 -11.99
C GLY A 257 -7.15 9.25 -11.12
N GLY A 258 -6.93 9.63 -9.87
CA GLY A 258 -6.35 8.73 -8.88
C GLY A 258 -7.28 7.56 -8.55
N SER A 259 -6.79 6.59 -7.78
CA SER A 259 -7.58 5.43 -7.38
C SER A 259 -8.89 5.79 -6.64
N VAL A 260 -9.98 5.08 -6.92
CA VAL A 260 -11.31 5.25 -6.29
C VAL A 260 -11.80 3.88 -5.82
N ASP A 261 -12.06 3.69 -4.53
CA ASP A 261 -12.39 2.39 -3.94
C ASP A 261 -11.39 1.31 -4.39
N ASN A 262 -11.81 0.28 -5.14
CA ASN A 262 -10.95 -0.76 -5.71
C ASN A 262 -10.55 -0.51 -7.18
N TRP A 263 -10.86 0.66 -7.72
CA TRP A 263 -10.45 1.10 -9.05
C TRP A 263 -9.06 1.72 -8.95
N LEU A 264 -8.10 1.13 -9.65
CA LEU A 264 -6.71 1.54 -9.70
C LEU A 264 -6.57 2.88 -10.45
N ASP A 265 -5.55 3.65 -10.09
CA ASP A 265 -5.14 4.82 -10.87
C ASP A 265 -4.63 4.36 -12.24
N GLU A 266 -5.41 4.61 -13.29
CA GLU A 266 -5.04 4.19 -14.64
C GLU A 266 -3.82 4.93 -15.18
N ASN A 267 -3.55 6.14 -14.67
CA ASN A 267 -2.44 6.97 -15.14
C ASN A 267 -1.08 6.32 -14.85
N LEU A 268 -1.00 5.39 -13.90
CA LEU A 268 0.21 4.62 -13.62
C LEU A 268 0.63 3.72 -14.77
N TYR A 269 -0.30 3.39 -15.67
CA TYR A 269 -0.10 2.49 -16.80
C TYR A 269 -0.16 3.21 -18.15
N LEU A 270 -0.40 4.53 -18.14
CA LEU A 270 -0.58 5.32 -19.35
C LEU A 270 0.77 5.66 -19.97
N VAL A 271 0.99 5.22 -21.21
CA VAL A 271 2.15 5.58 -22.04
C VAL A 271 1.84 6.83 -22.87
N GLN A 272 0.61 6.94 -23.38
CA GLN A 272 0.17 8.07 -24.19
C GLN A 272 -1.30 8.40 -23.93
N GLY A 273 -1.58 9.66 -23.61
CA GLY A 273 -2.91 10.20 -23.38
C GLY A 273 -2.89 11.41 -22.46
N ASP A 274 -3.98 12.17 -22.44
CA ASP A 274 -4.16 13.31 -21.56
C ASP A 274 -5.28 13.04 -20.55
N SER A 275 -4.95 13.21 -19.27
CA SER A 275 -5.89 13.19 -18.16
C SER A 275 -6.69 14.48 -18.08
N ARG A 276 -8.02 14.38 -17.95
CA ARG A 276 -8.94 15.52 -17.88
C ARG A 276 -9.99 15.30 -16.79
N ASN A 277 -10.42 16.39 -16.18
CA ASN A 277 -11.54 16.40 -15.24
C ASN A 277 -12.83 16.84 -15.93
N THR A 278 -13.97 16.35 -15.45
CA THR A 278 -15.29 16.89 -15.81
C THR A 278 -15.96 17.49 -14.58
N ALA A 279 -16.67 18.61 -14.77
CA ALA A 279 -17.46 19.26 -13.73
C ALA A 279 -18.96 18.92 -13.82
N GLY A 280 -19.39 18.26 -14.91
CA GLY A 280 -20.78 17.91 -15.16
C GLY A 280 -21.15 16.57 -14.54
N ALA A 281 -22.37 16.48 -14.01
CA ALA A 281 -22.93 15.19 -13.61
C ALA A 281 -23.07 14.28 -14.84
N ILE A 282 -22.56 13.05 -14.75
CA ILE A 282 -22.68 12.03 -15.80
C ILE A 282 -23.94 11.20 -15.53
N ASP A 283 -24.81 11.09 -16.52
CA ASP A 283 -25.99 10.22 -16.45
C ASP A 283 -25.58 8.76 -16.66
N LEU A 284 -25.68 7.95 -15.60
CA LEU A 284 -25.34 6.54 -15.60
C LEU A 284 -26.57 5.63 -15.75
N SER A 285 -27.76 6.17 -15.97
CA SER A 285 -29.02 5.40 -15.99
C SER A 285 -29.07 4.31 -17.06
N LEU A 286 -28.26 4.44 -18.12
CA LEU A 286 -28.12 3.47 -19.20
C LEU A 286 -26.86 2.59 -19.10
N VAL A 287 -26.06 2.76 -18.04
CA VAL A 287 -24.84 1.96 -17.81
C VAL A 287 -25.21 0.78 -16.93
N THR A 288 -25.17 -0.43 -17.46
CA THR A 288 -25.32 -1.67 -16.68
C THR A 288 -24.12 -1.84 -15.75
N ASP A 289 -24.30 -2.13 -14.46
CA ASP A 289 -23.21 -2.28 -13.49
C ASP A 289 -22.18 -1.12 -13.56
N PRO A 290 -22.59 0.12 -13.24
CA PRO A 290 -21.71 1.27 -13.28
C PRO A 290 -20.62 1.18 -12.21
N ALA A 291 -19.49 1.83 -12.48
CA ALA A 291 -18.46 2.07 -11.47
C ALA A 291 -19.00 3.01 -10.35
N PRO A 292 -18.29 3.15 -9.21
CA PRO A 292 -18.58 4.21 -8.25
C PRO A 292 -18.63 5.58 -8.95
N ALA A 293 -19.57 6.44 -8.56
CA ALA A 293 -19.79 7.73 -9.22
C ALA A 293 -18.52 8.58 -9.35
N ALA A 294 -17.60 8.47 -8.37
CA ALA A 294 -16.35 9.24 -8.37
C ALA A 294 -15.37 8.84 -9.51
N VAL A 295 -15.49 7.65 -10.08
CA VAL A 295 -14.72 7.20 -11.26
C VAL A 295 -15.07 8.03 -12.50
N TYR A 296 -16.29 8.57 -12.56
CA TYR A 296 -16.75 9.35 -13.72
C TYR A 296 -16.45 10.86 -13.60
N ASN A 297 -15.69 11.28 -12.59
CA ASN A 297 -15.27 12.69 -12.44
C ASN A 297 -14.06 13.06 -13.30
N SER A 298 -13.41 12.04 -13.89
CA SER A 298 -12.24 12.18 -14.73
C SER A 298 -12.31 11.26 -15.94
N TYR A 299 -11.48 11.53 -16.94
CA TYR A 299 -11.37 10.72 -18.14
C TYR A 299 -10.02 10.89 -18.82
N LEU A 300 -9.67 9.93 -19.66
CA LEU A 300 -8.55 10.02 -20.59
C LEU A 300 -9.04 10.41 -21.98
N ALA A 301 -8.25 11.23 -22.67
CA ALA A 301 -8.46 11.56 -24.07
C ALA A 301 -7.13 11.48 -24.84
N ALA A 302 -7.18 11.00 -26.07
CA ALA A 302 -6.05 11.14 -26.98
C ALA A 302 -5.88 12.62 -27.39
N VAL A 303 -4.67 12.99 -27.79
CA VAL A 303 -4.41 14.31 -28.37
C VAL A 303 -5.29 14.50 -29.61
N ASN A 304 -5.84 15.71 -29.82
CA ASN A 304 -6.67 15.99 -30.99
C ASN A 304 -5.88 15.79 -32.29
N GLY A 305 -6.47 15.07 -33.25
CA GLY A 305 -5.88 14.84 -34.57
C GLY A 305 -5.97 13.37 -35.00
N ALA A 306 -6.14 13.15 -36.30
CA ALA A 306 -6.20 11.79 -36.85
C ALA A 306 -4.85 11.07 -36.64
N GLY A 307 -4.92 9.83 -36.14
CA GLY A 307 -3.74 9.00 -35.86
C GLY A 307 -3.24 9.06 -34.41
N ASN A 308 -3.79 9.94 -33.57
CA ASN A 308 -3.49 9.94 -32.14
C ASN A 308 -4.25 8.81 -31.43
N SER A 309 -3.64 8.23 -30.41
CA SER A 309 -4.17 7.07 -29.68
C SER A 309 -3.97 7.23 -28.17
N LEU A 310 -4.73 6.44 -27.41
CA LEU A 310 -4.44 6.11 -26.03
C LEU A 310 -3.59 4.84 -26.03
N ILE A 311 -2.45 4.86 -25.34
CA ILE A 311 -1.53 3.72 -25.24
C ILE A 311 -1.31 3.41 -23.77
N TYR A 312 -1.42 2.14 -23.42
CA TYR A 312 -1.23 1.61 -22.08
C TYR A 312 -0.13 0.55 -22.09
N ASP A 313 0.59 0.45 -20.98
CA ASP A 313 1.52 -0.65 -20.69
C ASP A 313 1.01 -1.38 -19.45
N LEU A 314 0.53 -2.61 -19.66
CA LEU A 314 -0.05 -3.44 -18.62
C LEU A 314 0.76 -4.74 -18.55
N ALA A 315 1.38 -4.99 -17.40
CA ALA A 315 2.07 -6.25 -17.12
C ALA A 315 1.04 -7.39 -16.92
N LEU A 316 0.45 -7.85 -18.03
CA LEU A 316 -0.50 -8.94 -18.04
C LEU A 316 0.11 -10.17 -18.73
N PRO A 317 -0.17 -11.39 -18.23
CA PRO A 317 0.19 -12.60 -18.95
C PRO A 317 -0.41 -12.64 -20.36
N ASP A 318 0.17 -13.43 -21.26
CA ASP A 318 -0.45 -13.69 -22.55
C ASP A 318 -1.83 -14.35 -22.37
N GLY A 319 -2.84 -13.83 -23.05
CA GLY A 319 -4.20 -14.32 -22.90
C GLY A 319 -5.23 -13.59 -23.75
N VAL A 320 -6.48 -14.03 -23.63
CA VAL A 320 -7.65 -13.34 -24.19
C VAL A 320 -8.29 -12.54 -23.06
N TYR A 321 -8.55 -11.26 -23.33
CA TYR A 321 -9.11 -10.32 -22.38
C TYR A 321 -10.36 -9.67 -22.97
N ASP A 322 -11.41 -9.63 -22.16
CA ASP A 322 -12.56 -8.77 -22.44
C ASP A 322 -12.32 -7.41 -21.80
N VAL A 323 -12.29 -6.37 -22.65
CA VAL A 323 -12.08 -4.99 -22.22
C VAL A 323 -13.40 -4.26 -22.29
N ARG A 324 -13.87 -3.76 -21.15
CA ARG A 324 -15.05 -2.90 -21.05
C ARG A 324 -14.63 -1.45 -20.90
N LEU A 325 -14.86 -0.65 -21.93
CA LEU A 325 -14.62 0.80 -21.91
C LEU A 325 -15.91 1.57 -21.64
N HIS A 326 -15.83 2.60 -20.80
CA HIS A 326 -16.91 3.54 -20.57
C HIS A 326 -16.57 4.84 -21.29
N PHE A 327 -17.37 5.20 -22.28
CA PHE A 327 -17.20 6.45 -23.02
C PHE A 327 -18.18 7.49 -22.50
N MET A 328 -17.74 8.74 -22.44
CA MET A 328 -18.61 9.88 -22.17
C MET A 328 -18.32 11.01 -23.15
N GLU A 329 -19.32 11.86 -23.37
CA GLU A 329 -19.17 13.10 -24.13
C GLU A 329 -19.15 14.28 -23.15
N PRO A 330 -17.96 14.84 -22.83
CA PRO A 330 -17.83 15.91 -21.84
C PRO A 330 -18.34 17.27 -22.35
N SER A 331 -18.55 17.44 -23.66
CA SER A 331 -18.97 18.70 -24.28
C SER A 331 -19.82 18.48 -25.54
N GLY A 332 -20.79 19.36 -25.85
CA GLY A 332 -21.58 19.23 -27.09
C GLY A 332 -22.97 18.62 -26.90
N ILE A 333 -23.70 19.10 -25.90
CA ILE A 333 -25.06 18.65 -25.51
C ILE A 333 -26.17 19.07 -26.51
N GLY A 334 -25.83 19.42 -27.76
CA GLY A 334 -26.75 20.01 -28.74
C GLY A 334 -26.74 19.30 -30.10
N PRO A 335 -27.88 19.25 -30.84
CA PRO A 335 -27.92 18.67 -32.17
C PRO A 335 -26.93 19.36 -33.12
N GLY A 336 -26.05 18.59 -33.75
CA GLY A 336 -25.12 19.08 -34.77
C GLY A 336 -23.79 19.63 -34.26
N VAL A 337 -23.48 19.50 -32.97
CA VAL A 337 -22.17 19.83 -32.40
C VAL A 337 -21.33 18.54 -32.33
N ARG A 338 -20.12 18.58 -32.88
CA ARG A 338 -19.03 17.62 -32.67
C ARG A 338 -17.76 18.39 -32.34
#